data_AF-A0A0G1DX62-F1
#
_entry.id   AF-A0A0G1DX62-F1
#
_cell.length_a   1.000
_cell.length_b   1.000
_cell.length_c   1.000
_cell.angle_alpha   90.00
_cell.angle_beta   90.00
_cell.angle_gamma   90.00
#
_symmetry.space_group_name_H-M   'P 1'
#
loop_
_entity.id
_entity.type
_entity.pdbx_description
1 polymer ?
#
loop_
_entity_poly.entity_id
_entity_poly.type
_entity_poly.pdbx_seq_one_letter_code
_entity_poly.pdbx_strand_id
1 'polypeptide(L)'
;MKRRFWLTTFLLISGWQPISRTIQPVALDSAILRLVDGTQAICIEQIFSYAQNLIMLLNGAKSLDIAQKLALVYDFPLPFPLTAYSSGPDKFGLIPFKNTYKTIQELIEIEKTMGEMDAALKESFKYLKIDFEKLSIEYLEDLQKGKQLMMPLIKNWSILRNREDSILLEWSQIENNEKETLTKRLTKFTVSGRLIEDLLLFLSDLVQNCPKSHRSYREALKKTK
;
A
#
# COMPACT_ATOMS: atom_id res chain seq x y z
N MET A 1 -3.93 1.32 -43.64
CA MET A 1 -3.84 2.78 -43.36
C MET A 1 -4.09 2.99 -41.86
N LYS A 2 -3.12 3.61 -41.17
CA LYS A 2 -3.14 4.17 -39.80
C LYS A 2 -3.63 3.29 -38.63
N ARG A 3 -2.69 2.93 -37.75
CA ARG A 3 -2.71 3.32 -36.32
C ARG A 3 -1.30 3.13 -35.71
N ARG A 4 -0.50 4.19 -35.80
CA ARG A 4 0.60 4.47 -34.87
C ARG A 4 0.02 5.15 -33.63
N PHE A 5 0.81 5.11 -32.55
CA PHE A 5 0.71 5.84 -31.29
C PHE A 5 -0.19 5.25 -30.20
N TRP A 6 0.44 5.14 -29.02
CA TRP A 6 -0.07 5.11 -27.65
C TRP A 6 0.32 3.85 -26.87
N LEU A 7 1.55 3.86 -26.33
CA LEU A 7 1.92 3.03 -25.17
C LEU A 7 2.99 3.71 -24.29
N THR A 8 2.99 5.05 -24.26
CA THR A 8 3.83 5.88 -23.36
C THR A 8 3.02 6.70 -22.36
N THR A 9 1.70 6.46 -22.22
CA THR A 9 0.88 7.20 -21.27
C THR A 9 -0.09 6.25 -20.58
N PHE A 10 0.40 5.58 -19.54
CA PHE A 10 -0.44 4.94 -18.52
C PHE A 10 -0.06 5.48 -17.15
N LEU A 11 -0.01 6.80 -17.06
CA LEU A 11 -0.08 7.59 -15.85
C LEU A 11 -0.90 8.82 -16.24
N LEU A 12 -1.95 9.11 -15.45
CA LEU A 12 -2.95 10.18 -15.56
C LEU A 12 -4.35 9.72 -16.03
N ILE A 13 -5.35 10.27 -15.33
CA ILE A 13 -6.80 9.96 -15.26
C ILE A 13 -7.06 8.85 -14.22
N SER A 14 -7.29 9.12 -12.94
CA SER A 14 -8.16 10.12 -12.31
C SER A 14 -7.56 10.63 -10.97
N GLY A 15 -7.75 11.91 -10.65
CA GLY A 15 -7.73 12.43 -9.27
C GLY A 15 -6.44 12.33 -8.45
N TRP A 16 -5.36 11.79 -9.01
CA TRP A 16 -4.04 11.81 -8.40
C TRP A 16 -3.52 13.25 -8.42
N GLN A 17 -3.66 13.98 -7.31
CA GLN A 17 -2.46 14.64 -6.81
C GLN A 17 -1.70 13.53 -6.09
N PRO A 18 -0.69 12.90 -6.72
CA PRO A 18 0.34 12.29 -5.91
C PRO A 18 0.79 13.32 -4.88
N ILE A 19 1.48 12.85 -3.87
CA ILE A 19 2.57 13.63 -3.30
C ILE A 19 3.42 14.09 -4.51
N SER A 20 3.11 15.28 -5.04
CA SER A 20 3.70 15.90 -6.23
C SER A 20 5.03 16.49 -5.83
N ARG A 21 5.84 15.69 -5.17
CA ARG A 21 7.27 15.81 -5.17
C ARG A 21 7.68 14.81 -6.22
N THR A 22 8.39 15.24 -7.25
CA THR A 22 9.25 14.33 -8.00
C THR A 22 10.20 13.71 -6.98
N ILE A 23 9.79 12.57 -6.43
CA ILE A 23 10.54 11.85 -5.43
C ILE A 23 11.77 11.34 -6.17
N GLN A 24 12.91 11.98 -5.94
CA GLN A 24 14.14 11.58 -6.62
C GLN A 24 14.44 10.11 -6.29
N PRO A 25 14.88 9.32 -7.27
CA PRO A 25 15.32 7.95 -7.03
C PRO A 25 16.36 7.93 -5.91
N VAL A 26 16.20 7.01 -4.97
CA VAL A 26 17.22 6.75 -3.95
C VAL A 26 17.97 5.49 -4.35
N ALA A 27 19.30 5.57 -4.37
CA ALA A 27 20.15 4.40 -4.57
C ALA A 27 20.27 3.63 -3.25
N LEU A 28 19.56 2.51 -3.13
CA LEU A 28 19.67 1.59 -2.02
C LEU A 28 20.90 0.69 -2.21
N ASP A 29 22.08 1.29 -2.39
CA ASP A 29 23.30 0.52 -2.70
C ASP A 29 23.60 -0.50 -1.60
N SER A 30 23.33 -1.77 -1.89
CA SER A 30 23.38 -2.86 -0.93
C SER A 30 23.89 -4.12 -1.62
N ALA A 31 24.87 -4.76 -1.00
CA ALA A 31 25.37 -6.06 -1.44
C ALA A 31 24.26 -7.11 -1.53
N ILE A 32 23.23 -7.00 -0.67
CA ILE A 32 22.06 -7.88 -0.69
C ILE A 32 21.30 -7.70 -2.01
N LEU A 33 20.99 -6.45 -2.41
CA LEU A 33 20.26 -6.21 -3.67
C LEU A 33 21.04 -6.71 -4.89
N ARG A 34 22.37 -6.54 -4.91
CA ARG A 34 23.21 -7.07 -5.99
C ARG A 34 23.16 -8.60 -6.08
N LEU A 35 23.01 -9.28 -4.94
CA LEU A 35 22.90 -10.73 -4.85
C LEU A 35 21.51 -11.23 -5.27
N VAL A 36 20.45 -10.53 -4.86
CA VAL A 36 19.06 -10.98 -5.08
C VAL A 36 18.43 -10.46 -6.38
N ASP A 37 18.99 -9.43 -7.02
CA ASP A 37 18.46 -8.88 -8.28
C ASP A 37 18.59 -9.91 -9.43
N GLY A 38 17.46 -10.26 -10.02
CA GLY A 38 17.31 -11.31 -11.02
C GLY A 38 17.00 -12.69 -10.44
N THR A 39 16.88 -12.83 -9.12
CA THR A 39 16.46 -14.08 -8.45
C THR A 39 14.98 -14.06 -8.06
N GLN A 40 14.45 -15.19 -7.60
CA GLN A 40 13.08 -15.28 -7.08
C GLN A 40 12.88 -14.59 -5.72
N ALA A 41 13.96 -14.19 -5.03
CA ALA A 41 13.86 -13.49 -3.75
C ALA A 41 13.26 -12.07 -3.89
N ILE A 42 13.32 -11.47 -5.08
CA ILE A 42 12.63 -10.22 -5.41
C ILE A 42 11.66 -10.46 -6.56
N CYS A 43 10.39 -10.72 -6.22
CA CYS A 43 9.31 -10.88 -7.18
C CYS A 43 8.59 -9.54 -7.42
N ILE A 44 8.89 -8.90 -8.56
CA ILE A 44 8.33 -7.59 -8.93
C ILE A 44 6.81 -7.64 -9.10
N GLU A 45 6.27 -8.77 -9.56
CA GLU A 45 4.83 -8.98 -9.69
C GLU A 45 4.13 -8.92 -8.34
N GLN A 46 4.66 -9.64 -7.34
CA GLN A 46 4.13 -9.62 -5.97
C GLN A 46 4.26 -8.22 -5.35
N ILE A 47 5.39 -7.53 -5.57
CA ILE A 47 5.58 -6.15 -5.09
C ILE A 47 4.52 -5.20 -5.69
N PHE A 48 4.24 -5.28 -6.99
CA PHE A 48 3.22 -4.45 -7.60
C PHE A 48 1.80 -4.81 -7.15
N SER A 49 1.50 -6.10 -6.99
CA SER A 49 0.21 -6.55 -6.44
C SER A 49 -0.02 -5.98 -5.04
N TYR A 50 0.98 -6.07 -4.17
CA TYR A 50 0.91 -5.52 -2.82
C TYR A 50 0.81 -3.98 -2.82
N ALA A 51 1.61 -3.30 -3.63
CA ALA A 51 1.51 -1.84 -3.78
C ALA A 51 0.12 -1.41 -4.27
N GLN A 52 -0.50 -2.19 -5.17
CA GLN A 52 -1.87 -1.93 -5.61
C GLN A 52 -2.88 -2.08 -4.46
N ASN A 53 -2.76 -3.12 -3.63
CA ASN A 53 -3.61 -3.30 -2.45
C ASN A 53 -3.47 -2.14 -1.46
N LEU A 54 -2.25 -1.66 -1.21
CA LEU A 54 -1.98 -0.50 -0.37
C LEU A 54 -2.58 0.80 -0.95
N ILE A 55 -2.45 1.02 -2.25
CA ILE A 55 -3.07 2.17 -2.94
C ILE A 55 -4.60 2.10 -2.82
N MET A 56 -5.17 0.91 -2.99
CA MET A 56 -6.61 0.68 -2.84
C MET A 56 -7.08 0.91 -1.41
N LEU A 57 -6.30 0.50 -0.42
CA LEU A 57 -6.61 0.74 0.99
C LEU A 57 -6.61 2.25 1.29
N LEU A 58 -5.67 3.01 0.74
CA LEU A 58 -5.60 4.47 0.93
C LEU A 58 -6.73 5.24 0.23
N ASN A 59 -7.03 4.87 -1.02
CA ASN A 59 -7.82 5.70 -1.93
C ASN A 59 -9.17 5.09 -2.33
N GLY A 60 -9.43 3.84 -1.99
CA GLY A 60 -10.55 3.07 -2.51
C GLY A 60 -10.27 2.37 -3.85
N ALA A 61 -11.21 1.53 -4.28
CA ALA A 61 -11.17 0.74 -5.50
C ALA A 61 -11.55 1.56 -6.75
N LYS A 62 -11.10 1.09 -7.91
CA LYS A 62 -11.34 1.72 -9.21
C LYS A 62 -12.53 1.16 -9.99
N SER A 63 -13.18 0.09 -9.52
CA SER A 63 -14.46 -0.39 -10.04
C SER A 63 -15.32 -1.08 -8.96
N LEU A 64 -16.65 -1.00 -9.05
CA LEU A 64 -17.57 -1.79 -8.21
C LEU A 64 -17.39 -3.31 -8.38
N ASP A 65 -17.06 -3.77 -9.61
CA ASP A 65 -16.79 -5.18 -9.91
C ASP A 65 -15.52 -5.68 -9.18
N ILE A 66 -14.45 -4.89 -9.19
CA ILE A 66 -13.22 -5.20 -8.44
C ILE A 66 -13.51 -5.22 -6.94
N ALA A 67 -14.30 -4.24 -6.45
CA ALA A 67 -14.73 -4.17 -5.07
C ALA A 67 -15.50 -5.42 -4.61
N GLN A 68 -16.47 -5.88 -5.40
CA GLN A 68 -17.25 -7.08 -5.10
C GLN A 68 -16.41 -8.35 -5.14
N LYS A 69 -15.55 -8.50 -6.15
CA LYS A 69 -14.62 -9.64 -6.24
C LYS A 69 -13.71 -9.72 -5.02
N LEU A 70 -13.14 -8.60 -4.56
CA LEU A 70 -12.26 -8.58 -3.40
C LEU A 70 -13.01 -8.84 -2.09
N ALA A 71 -14.20 -8.28 -1.91
CA ALA A 71 -15.02 -8.55 -0.72
C ALA A 71 -15.35 -10.05 -0.59
N LEU A 72 -15.60 -10.72 -1.72
CA LEU A 72 -15.82 -12.17 -1.79
C LEU A 72 -14.53 -12.96 -1.54
N VAL A 73 -13.40 -12.56 -2.14
CA VAL A 73 -12.10 -13.24 -1.99
C VAL A 73 -11.61 -13.20 -0.53
N TYR A 74 -11.80 -12.08 0.15
CA TYR A 74 -11.28 -11.86 1.51
C TYR A 74 -12.34 -11.94 2.61
N ASP A 75 -13.52 -12.48 2.29
CA ASP A 75 -14.65 -12.71 3.21
C ASP A 75 -14.96 -11.48 4.09
N PHE A 76 -15.09 -10.31 3.47
CA PHE A 76 -15.39 -9.08 4.20
C PHE A 76 -16.90 -8.89 4.42
N PRO A 77 -17.36 -8.73 5.67
CA PRO A 77 -18.73 -8.33 5.92
C PRO A 77 -18.89 -6.86 5.55
N LEU A 78 -19.52 -6.59 4.39
CA LEU A 78 -19.93 -5.24 4.03
C LEU A 78 -21.14 -4.87 4.92
N PRO A 79 -21.04 -3.88 5.82
CA PRO A 79 -22.08 -3.61 6.81
C PRO A 79 -23.38 -3.05 6.20
N PHE A 80 -23.34 -2.60 4.94
CA PHE A 80 -24.50 -2.21 4.16
C PHE A 80 -24.35 -2.70 2.72
N PRO A 81 -25.46 -3.03 2.02
CA PRO A 81 -25.38 -3.29 0.59
C PRO A 81 -24.85 -2.01 -0.11
N LEU A 82 -23.83 -2.18 -0.97
CA LEU A 82 -23.20 -1.09 -1.74
C LEU A 82 -24.17 -0.36 -2.71
N THR A 83 -25.46 -0.72 -2.69
CA THR A 83 -26.49 -0.35 -3.64
C THR A 83 -27.24 0.95 -3.30
N ALA A 84 -27.10 1.51 -2.09
CA ALA A 84 -27.99 2.60 -1.65
C ALA A 84 -27.67 4.00 -2.21
N TYR A 85 -26.56 4.21 -2.92
CA TYR A 85 -26.25 5.52 -3.53
C TYR A 85 -25.50 5.33 -4.86
N SER A 86 -26.27 5.05 -5.90
CA SER A 86 -25.84 5.00 -7.30
C SER A 86 -25.71 6.41 -7.88
N SER A 87 -24.49 6.97 -7.86
CA SER A 87 -23.99 7.97 -8.85
C SER A 87 -22.53 8.39 -8.59
N GLY A 88 -21.66 7.47 -8.17
CA GLY A 88 -20.22 7.77 -7.97
C GLY A 88 -19.37 6.51 -8.12
N PRO A 89 -18.08 6.65 -8.52
CA PRO A 89 -17.23 5.50 -8.78
C PRO A 89 -16.93 4.73 -7.48
N ASP A 90 -17.20 3.42 -7.53
CA ASP A 90 -16.27 2.36 -7.13
C ASP A 90 -15.82 2.28 -5.65
N LYS A 91 -16.25 1.22 -4.94
CA LYS A 91 -16.32 1.23 -3.47
C LYS A 91 -15.79 -0.04 -2.78
N PHE A 92 -14.47 -0.14 -2.60
CA PHE A 92 -13.78 -1.04 -1.65
C PHE A 92 -12.47 -0.39 -1.20
N GLY A 93 -12.04 -0.49 0.06
CA GLY A 93 -11.12 0.48 0.68
C GLY A 93 -11.85 1.71 1.25
N LEU A 94 -13.13 1.51 1.58
CA LEU A 94 -14.01 2.50 2.19
C LEU A 94 -14.43 2.02 3.57
N ILE A 95 -14.23 2.89 4.54
CA ILE A 95 -14.45 2.62 5.95
C ILE A 95 -15.77 3.29 6.37
N PRO A 96 -16.66 2.56 7.07
CA PRO A 96 -17.89 3.14 7.57
C PRO A 96 -17.61 4.29 8.55
N PHE A 97 -18.23 5.45 8.35
CA PHE A 97 -18.15 6.61 9.25
C PHE A 97 -19.47 7.41 9.21
N LYS A 98 -20.13 7.55 10.37
CA LYS A 98 -21.38 8.35 10.56
C LYS A 98 -22.42 8.13 9.44
N ASN A 99 -22.79 6.87 9.19
CA ASN A 99 -23.75 6.44 8.16
C ASN A 99 -23.32 6.72 6.70
N THR A 100 -22.05 7.05 6.51
CA THR A 100 -21.43 7.21 5.18
C THR A 100 -20.20 6.31 5.08
N TYR A 101 -19.57 6.32 3.92
CA TYR A 101 -18.32 5.62 3.66
C TYR A 101 -17.23 6.62 3.34
N LYS A 102 -16.04 6.42 3.90
CA LYS A 102 -14.89 7.32 3.74
C LYS A 102 -13.62 6.55 3.41
N THR A 103 -12.80 7.10 2.54
CA THR A 103 -11.43 6.61 2.32
C THR A 103 -10.57 6.89 3.55
N ILE A 104 -9.42 6.21 3.66
CA ILE A 104 -8.44 6.53 4.72
C ILE A 104 -7.99 7.98 4.61
N GLN A 105 -7.76 8.50 3.40
CA GLN A 105 -7.37 9.90 3.21
C GLN A 105 -8.41 10.87 3.75
N GLU A 106 -9.69 10.66 3.45
CA GLU A 106 -10.75 11.49 4.03
C GLU A 106 -10.80 11.39 5.55
N LEU A 107 -10.58 10.20 6.11
CA LEU A 107 -10.56 9.99 7.57
C LEU A 107 -9.33 10.61 8.24
N ILE A 108 -8.19 10.68 7.54
CA ILE A 108 -7.00 11.41 7.96
C ILE A 108 -7.30 12.91 8.05
N GLU A 109 -7.94 13.48 7.03
CA GLU A 109 -8.29 14.90 7.04
C GLU A 109 -9.32 15.21 8.13
N ILE A 110 -10.35 14.36 8.28
CA ILE A 110 -11.32 14.47 9.38
C ILE A 110 -10.59 14.42 10.73
N GLU A 111 -9.70 13.45 10.95
CA GLU A 111 -8.91 13.31 12.17
C GLU A 111 -8.08 14.57 12.49
N LYS A 112 -7.42 15.16 11.48
CA LYS A 112 -6.65 16.40 11.64
C LYS A 112 -7.52 17.58 12.03
N THR A 113 -8.75 17.66 11.51
CA THR A 113 -9.68 18.77 11.83
C THR A 113 -10.34 18.63 13.20
N MET A 114 -10.60 17.41 13.67
CA MET A 114 -11.32 17.16 14.93
C MET A 114 -10.42 17.16 16.16
N GLY A 115 -9.11 16.94 16.01
CA GLY A 115 -8.13 16.93 17.09
C GLY A 115 -8.17 15.65 17.96
N GLU A 116 -9.33 15.29 18.50
CA GLU A 116 -9.57 14.04 19.22
C GLU A 116 -10.46 13.07 18.44
N MET A 117 -10.18 11.76 18.55
CA MET A 117 -11.01 10.74 17.93
C MET A 117 -12.31 10.58 18.69
N ASP A 118 -13.41 11.04 18.09
CA ASP A 118 -14.75 10.76 18.57
C ASP A 118 -15.08 9.26 18.47
N ALA A 119 -16.19 8.83 19.10
CA ALA A 119 -16.58 7.43 19.12
C ALA A 119 -16.79 6.84 17.71
N ALA A 120 -17.28 7.66 16.76
CA ALA A 120 -17.49 7.23 15.39
C ALA A 120 -16.15 6.97 14.68
N LEU A 121 -15.16 7.85 14.87
CA LEU A 121 -13.83 7.71 14.27
C LEU A 121 -13.08 6.51 14.88
N LYS A 122 -13.23 6.26 16.18
CA LYS A 122 -12.70 5.05 16.83
C LYS A 122 -13.31 3.77 16.25
N GLU A 123 -14.61 3.77 15.98
CA GLU A 123 -15.29 2.63 15.37
C GLU A 123 -14.82 2.41 13.93
N SER A 124 -14.77 3.47 13.13
CA SER A 124 -14.18 3.46 11.78
C SER A 124 -12.76 2.88 11.79
N PHE A 125 -11.96 3.25 12.79
CA PHE A 125 -10.58 2.80 12.88
C PHE A 125 -10.45 1.29 13.16
N LYS A 126 -11.43 0.67 13.83
CA LYS A 126 -11.47 -0.80 13.96
C LYS A 126 -11.61 -1.48 12.60
N TYR A 127 -12.45 -0.95 11.72
CA TYR A 127 -12.59 -1.47 10.36
C TYR A 127 -11.29 -1.33 9.58
N LEU A 128 -10.58 -0.20 9.69
CA LEU A 128 -9.24 -0.07 9.08
C LEU A 128 -8.29 -1.18 9.53
N LYS A 129 -8.26 -1.50 10.83
CA LYS A 129 -7.36 -2.55 11.32
C LYS A 129 -7.69 -3.90 10.72
N ILE A 130 -8.98 -4.23 10.64
CA ILE A 130 -9.44 -5.48 10.00
C ILE A 130 -9.04 -5.49 8.52
N ASP A 131 -9.29 -4.40 7.80
CA ASP A 131 -8.97 -4.27 6.38
C ASP A 131 -7.46 -4.40 6.13
N PHE A 132 -6.66 -3.68 6.92
CA PHE A 132 -5.20 -3.73 6.86
C PHE A 132 -4.71 -5.15 7.17
N GLU A 133 -5.18 -5.79 8.25
CA GLU A 133 -4.78 -7.15 8.61
C GLU A 133 -5.09 -8.15 7.50
N LYS A 134 -6.29 -8.13 6.91
CA LYS A 134 -6.65 -9.07 5.84
C LYS A 134 -5.86 -8.85 4.54
N LEU A 135 -5.69 -7.59 4.12
CA LEU A 135 -4.95 -7.26 2.90
C LEU A 135 -3.44 -7.45 3.05
N SER A 136 -2.95 -7.45 4.29
CA SER A 136 -1.53 -7.63 4.58
C SER A 136 -1.18 -9.04 5.04
N ILE A 137 -2.12 -9.92 5.39
CA ILE A 137 -1.81 -11.22 6.00
C ILE A 137 -0.89 -12.10 5.14
N GLU A 138 -1.24 -12.27 3.86
CA GLU A 138 -0.44 -13.09 2.92
C GLU A 138 0.93 -12.46 2.67
N TYR A 139 0.99 -11.12 2.64
CA TYR A 139 2.23 -10.40 2.39
C TYR A 139 3.12 -10.31 3.63
N LEU A 140 2.55 -10.20 4.83
CA LEU A 140 3.27 -10.15 6.10
C LEU A 140 3.96 -11.48 6.38
N GLU A 141 3.34 -12.61 6.06
CA GLU A 141 3.98 -13.92 6.21
C GLU A 141 5.19 -14.08 5.29
N ASP A 142 5.09 -13.61 4.05
CA ASP A 142 6.20 -13.66 3.10
C ASP A 142 7.27 -12.60 3.41
N LEU A 143 6.87 -11.41 3.83
CA LEU A 143 7.77 -10.39 4.36
C LEU A 143 8.50 -10.86 5.62
N GLN A 144 7.84 -11.61 6.50
CA GLN A 144 8.45 -12.10 7.74
C GLN A 144 9.58 -13.09 7.43
N LYS A 145 9.38 -13.98 6.45
CA LYS A 145 10.44 -14.87 5.93
C LYS A 145 11.60 -14.08 5.31
N GLY A 146 11.29 -12.97 4.65
CA GLY A 146 12.28 -12.05 4.06
C GLY A 146 12.81 -10.97 5.00
N LYS A 147 12.32 -10.87 6.24
CA LYS A 147 12.47 -9.66 7.07
C LYS A 147 13.93 -9.34 7.34
N GLN A 148 14.73 -10.35 7.64
CA GLN A 148 16.17 -10.18 7.89
C GLN A 148 16.91 -9.59 6.69
N LEU A 149 16.50 -9.92 5.46
CA LEU A 149 17.06 -9.33 4.24
C LEU A 149 16.59 -7.89 4.04
N MET A 150 15.34 -7.60 4.44
CA MET A 150 14.71 -6.30 4.27
C MET A 150 15.13 -5.27 5.32
N MET A 151 15.44 -5.70 6.55
CA MET A 151 15.88 -4.83 7.66
C MET A 151 17.01 -3.85 7.29
N PRO A 152 18.16 -4.29 6.76
CA PRO A 152 19.23 -3.37 6.38
C PRO A 152 18.81 -2.43 5.24
N LEU A 153 17.93 -2.87 4.35
CA LEU A 153 17.40 -2.05 3.27
C LEU A 153 16.46 -0.96 3.78
N ILE A 154 15.56 -1.31 4.71
CA ILE A 154 14.64 -0.38 5.37
C ILE A 154 15.42 0.65 6.18
N LYS A 155 16.46 0.23 6.90
CA LYS A 155 17.35 1.14 7.64
C LYS A 155 18.10 2.11 6.72
N ASN A 156 18.64 1.62 5.61
CA ASN A 156 19.32 2.50 4.66
C ASN A 156 18.33 3.45 3.98
N TRP A 157 17.17 2.94 3.59
CA TRP A 157 16.08 3.71 3.01
C TRP A 157 15.61 4.83 3.93
N SER A 158 15.41 4.56 5.23
CA SER A 158 14.94 5.56 6.19
C SER A 158 15.93 6.71 6.33
N ILE A 159 17.23 6.42 6.37
CA ILE A 159 18.28 7.45 6.39
C ILE A 159 18.24 8.28 5.09
N LEU A 160 18.27 7.62 3.93
CA LEU A 160 18.34 8.30 2.63
C LEU A 160 17.09 9.14 2.31
N ARG A 161 15.93 8.78 2.89
CA ARG A 161 14.68 9.54 2.76
C ARG A 161 14.47 10.57 3.86
N ASN A 162 15.37 10.69 4.85
CA ASN A 162 15.19 11.47 6.07
C ASN A 162 13.89 11.10 6.81
N ARG A 163 13.68 9.79 6.99
CA ARG A 163 12.51 9.14 7.60
C ARG A 163 12.94 8.22 8.74
N GLU A 164 13.90 8.65 9.56
CA GLU A 164 14.33 7.91 10.75
C GLU A 164 13.20 7.74 11.78
N ASP A 165 12.15 8.56 11.70
CA ASP A 165 10.91 8.47 12.48
C ASP A 165 9.88 7.48 11.88
N SER A 166 10.23 6.78 10.80
CA SER A 166 9.29 5.91 10.09
C SER A 166 8.86 4.72 10.95
N ILE A 167 7.54 4.47 10.95
CA ILE A 167 6.94 3.27 11.56
C ILE A 167 7.44 2.00 10.85
N LEU A 168 7.79 2.10 9.56
CA LEU A 168 8.36 0.99 8.81
C LEU A 168 9.75 0.61 9.36
N LEU A 169 10.55 1.61 9.74
CA LEU A 169 11.84 1.37 10.39
C LEU A 169 11.63 0.75 11.78
N GLU A 170 10.73 1.31 12.58
CA GLU A 170 10.35 0.77 13.89
C GLU A 170 9.94 -0.71 13.76
N TRP A 171 9.04 -1.03 12.83
CA TRP A 171 8.60 -2.39 12.55
C TRP A 171 9.75 -3.34 12.19
N SER A 172 10.67 -2.88 11.35
CA SER A 172 11.80 -3.69 10.92
C SER A 172 12.68 -4.15 12.09
N GLN A 173 12.71 -3.39 13.18
CA GLN A 173 13.55 -3.66 14.36
C GLN A 173 12.86 -4.54 15.42
N ILE A 174 11.57 -4.84 15.27
CA ILE A 174 10.85 -5.68 16.23
C ILE A 174 11.19 -7.15 15.99
N GLU A 175 11.80 -7.81 16.97
CA GLU A 175 12.15 -9.23 16.89
C GLU A 175 11.00 -10.16 17.29
N ASN A 176 10.17 -9.74 18.24
CA ASN A 176 9.08 -10.54 18.81
C ASN A 176 7.79 -9.72 18.90
N ASN A 177 6.63 -10.38 18.79
CA ASN A 177 5.30 -9.75 18.93
C ASN A 177 5.07 -8.59 17.94
N GLU A 178 5.52 -8.74 16.69
CA GLU A 178 5.39 -7.72 15.64
C GLU A 178 3.96 -7.24 15.45
N LYS A 179 3.03 -8.20 15.32
CA LYS A 179 1.60 -7.91 15.15
C LYS A 179 1.05 -7.09 16.32
N GLU A 180 1.33 -7.50 17.55
CA GLU A 180 0.83 -6.82 18.74
C GLU A 180 1.42 -5.39 18.85
N THR A 181 2.73 -5.27 18.62
CA THR A 181 3.44 -3.99 18.69
C THR A 181 2.95 -3.02 17.62
N LEU A 182 2.81 -3.48 16.37
CA LEU A 182 2.20 -2.69 15.29
C LEU A 182 0.77 -2.30 15.63
N THR A 183 -0.06 -3.22 16.09
CA THR A 183 -1.47 -2.93 16.44
C THR A 183 -1.60 -1.93 17.58
N LYS A 184 -0.67 -1.92 18.54
CA LYS A 184 -0.58 -0.90 19.60
C LYS A 184 -0.09 0.45 19.08
N ARG A 185 0.75 0.47 18.06
CA ARG A 185 1.28 1.70 17.45
C ARG A 185 0.24 2.37 16.55
N LEU A 186 -0.44 1.58 15.74
CA LEU A 186 -1.52 2.01 14.84
C LEU A 186 -2.76 2.34 15.67
N THR A 187 -2.84 3.58 16.16
CA THR A 187 -3.94 4.10 17.00
C THR A 187 -4.77 5.18 16.32
N LYS A 188 -4.27 5.73 15.22
CA LYS A 188 -4.83 6.88 14.51
C LYS A 188 -4.74 6.68 13.00
N PHE A 189 -5.68 7.26 12.25
CA PHE A 189 -5.68 7.23 10.79
C PHE A 189 -4.43 7.87 10.20
N THR A 190 -3.99 9.00 10.76
CA THR A 190 -2.74 9.68 10.36
C THR A 190 -1.51 8.78 10.48
N VAL A 191 -1.44 7.96 11.54
CA VAL A 191 -0.34 7.04 11.80
C VAL A 191 -0.37 5.88 10.80
N SER A 192 -1.54 5.28 10.58
CA SER A 192 -1.70 4.21 9.57
C SER A 192 -1.44 4.70 8.15
N GLY A 193 -1.92 5.89 7.79
CA GLY A 193 -1.66 6.51 6.48
C GLY A 193 -0.17 6.69 6.22
N ARG A 194 0.58 7.22 7.21
CA ARG A 194 2.03 7.38 7.11
C ARG A 194 2.76 6.05 6.91
N LEU A 195 2.34 4.99 7.61
CA LEU A 195 2.93 3.65 7.40
C LEU A 195 2.69 3.16 5.97
N ILE A 196 1.47 3.30 5.45
CA ILE A 196 1.15 2.87 4.08
C ILE A 196 1.94 3.68 3.04
N GLU A 197 2.07 5.00 3.24
CA GLU A 197 2.90 5.86 2.39
C GLU A 197 4.37 5.44 2.42
N ASP A 198 4.93 5.22 3.61
CA ASP A 198 6.32 4.75 3.77
C ASP A 198 6.55 3.41 3.06
N LEU A 199 5.62 2.46 3.19
CA LEU A 199 5.65 1.18 2.46
C LEU A 199 5.63 1.39 0.95
N LEU A 200 4.74 2.22 0.42
CA LEU A 200 4.65 2.48 -1.02
C LEU A 200 5.94 3.11 -1.57
N LEU A 201 6.53 4.06 -0.83
CA LEU A 201 7.79 4.69 -1.21
C LEU A 201 8.94 3.69 -1.18
N PHE A 202 9.04 2.91 -0.12
CA PHE A 202 10.06 1.88 0.02
C PHE A 202 9.98 0.82 -1.09
N LEU A 203 8.78 0.32 -1.41
CA LEU A 203 8.57 -0.64 -2.50
C LEU A 203 8.93 -0.04 -3.88
N SER A 204 8.61 1.24 -4.10
CA SER A 204 9.00 1.93 -5.32
C SER A 204 10.51 2.00 -5.47
N ASP A 205 11.21 2.40 -4.40
CA ASP A 205 12.67 2.47 -4.37
C ASP A 205 13.29 1.07 -4.55
N LEU A 206 12.71 0.05 -3.92
CA LEU A 206 13.16 -1.34 -4.06
C LEU A 206 13.11 -1.82 -5.51
N VAL A 207 11.99 -1.57 -6.22
CA VAL A 207 11.84 -1.96 -7.63
C VAL A 207 12.85 -1.23 -8.51
N GLN A 208 13.10 0.05 -8.27
CA GLN A 208 14.06 0.85 -9.04
C GLN A 208 15.51 0.35 -8.85
N ASN A 209 15.83 -0.19 -7.68
CA ASN A 209 17.14 -0.75 -7.36
C ASN A 209 17.31 -2.24 -7.78
N CYS A 210 16.28 -2.87 -8.37
CA CYS A 210 16.31 -4.24 -8.88
C CYS A 210 16.07 -4.29 -10.41
N PRO A 211 16.98 -3.74 -11.22
CA PRO A 211 16.77 -3.57 -12.66
C PRO A 211 16.67 -4.90 -13.43
N LYS A 212 17.35 -5.97 -12.99
CA LYS A 212 17.24 -7.28 -13.67
C LYS A 212 15.87 -7.91 -13.42
N SER A 213 15.43 -7.97 -12.16
CA SER A 213 14.09 -8.48 -11.82
C SER A 213 12.99 -7.67 -12.51
N HIS A 214 13.13 -6.34 -12.56
CA HIS A 214 12.17 -5.48 -13.25
C HIS A 214 12.15 -5.75 -14.77
N ARG A 215 13.32 -5.94 -15.40
CA ARG A 215 13.40 -6.31 -16.83
C ARG A 215 12.71 -7.65 -17.09
N SER A 216 13.01 -8.69 -16.31
CA SER A 216 12.41 -10.02 -16.44
C SER A 216 10.89 -9.96 -16.35
N TYR A 217 10.35 -9.20 -15.40
CA TYR A 217 8.91 -8.98 -15.27
C TYR A 217 8.32 -8.28 -16.52
N ARG A 218 8.96 -7.23 -17.01
CA ARG A 218 8.51 -6.50 -18.22
C ARG A 218 8.54 -7.39 -19.46
N GLU A 219 9.48 -8.31 -19.56
CA GLU A 219 9.54 -9.29 -20.65
C GLU A 219 8.45 -10.35 -20.53
N ALA A 220 8.17 -10.86 -19.33
CA ALA A 220 7.08 -11.78 -19.07
C ALA A 220 5.73 -11.19 -19.51
N LEU A 221 5.45 -9.93 -19.14
CA LEU A 221 4.22 -9.22 -19.55
C LEU A 221 4.04 -9.09 -21.08
N LYS A 222 5.14 -9.10 -21.85
CA LYS A 222 5.06 -9.05 -23.32
C LYS A 222 4.75 -10.40 -23.93
N LYS A 223 5.07 -11.50 -23.24
CA LYS A 223 4.82 -12.89 -23.70
C LYS A 223 3.39 -13.35 -23.38
N THR A 224 2.76 -12.76 -22.37
CA THR A 224 1.38 -13.07 -21.94
C THR A 224 0.31 -12.26 -22.71
N LYS A 225 0.72 -11.50 -23.74
CA LYS A 225 -0.17 -10.82 -24.68
C LYS A 225 -0.24 -11.58 -25.99
#